data_AF-A0A0G4FUP6-F1
#
_entry.id   AF-A0A0G4FUP6-F1
#
_cell.length_a   1.000
_cell.length_b   1.000
_cell.length_c   1.000
_cell.angle_alpha   90.00
_cell.angle_beta   90.00
_cell.angle_gamma   90.00
#
_symmetry.space_group_name_H-M   'P 1'
#
loop_
_entity.id
_entity.type
_entity.pdbx_description
1 polymer ?
#
loop_
_entity_poly.entity_id
_entity_poly.type
_entity_poly.pdbx_seq_one_letter_code
_entity_poly.pdbx_strand_id
1 'polypeptide(L)'
;MAEWLALACARHCSQLLRRPQWMQRCQDVHFPMLQRLKPCLPLYNVVLNAVDEKDFKTHGFVVNEKAEAALGEFFLCCALTLRPKEIEAAGDDNEQLLRVSRRVAEEDVEPWIADVQRFVSEDARGASRLATVIEELERRKAHGNPLDTANRHYWHESFSAVAPESFQILVECSQQRHDTQSSGVDGSDEARLLERCTEDVRRCEEAAMQTYGAWLEASGAPLKRDLRDALRQYGLLVTKEEMVPDDDDVPTKGS
;
A
#
# COMPACT_ATOMS: atom_id res chain seq x y z
N MET A 1 -2.21 14.53 -28.49
CA MET A 1 -3.23 15.32 -27.76
C MET A 1 -3.57 14.68 -26.42
N ALA A 2 -3.97 13.40 -26.38
CA ALA A 2 -4.24 12.68 -25.13
C ALA A 2 -3.08 12.71 -24.10
N GLU A 3 -1.82 12.65 -24.55
CA GLU A 3 -0.68 12.77 -23.64
C GLU A 3 -0.53 14.17 -23.00
N TRP A 4 -0.87 15.23 -23.73
CA TRP A 4 -0.89 16.60 -23.20
C TRP A 4 -2.03 16.78 -22.20
N LEU A 5 -3.16 16.13 -22.46
CA LEU A 5 -4.31 16.09 -21.56
C LEU A 5 -3.98 15.35 -20.26
N ALA A 6 -3.27 14.23 -20.33
CA ALA A 6 -2.79 13.51 -19.15
C ALA A 6 -1.83 14.37 -18.32
N LEU A 7 -0.87 15.03 -18.94
CA LEU A 7 0.04 15.94 -18.23
C LEU A 7 -0.72 17.13 -17.59
N ALA A 8 -1.69 17.72 -18.30
CA ALA A 8 -2.51 18.80 -17.77
C ALA A 8 -3.36 18.33 -16.57
N CYS A 9 -3.95 17.14 -16.65
CA CYS A 9 -4.70 16.51 -15.57
C CYS A 9 -3.83 16.34 -14.33
N ALA A 10 -2.63 15.76 -14.47
CA ALA A 10 -1.71 15.58 -13.36
C ALA A 10 -1.30 16.92 -12.70
N ARG A 11 -0.97 17.94 -13.51
CA ARG A 11 -0.57 19.27 -13.01
C ARG A 11 -1.72 19.98 -12.31
N HIS A 12 -2.93 19.90 -12.86
CA HIS A 12 -4.10 20.54 -12.28
C HIS A 12 -4.53 19.86 -10.97
N CYS A 13 -4.73 18.54 -11.02
CA CYS A 13 -5.23 17.77 -9.87
C CYS A 13 -4.22 17.73 -8.71
N SER A 14 -2.91 17.73 -8.98
CA SER A 14 -1.88 17.79 -7.92
C SER A 14 -1.89 19.09 -7.10
N GLN A 15 -2.45 20.18 -7.64
CA GLN A 15 -2.63 21.43 -6.90
C GLN A 15 -3.89 21.43 -6.02
N LEU A 16 -4.88 20.60 -6.38
CA LEU A 16 -6.19 20.56 -5.73
C LEU A 16 -6.29 19.45 -4.70
N LEU A 17 -5.73 18.27 -4.99
CA LEU A 17 -5.80 17.11 -4.11
C LEU A 17 -4.75 17.20 -3.01
N ARG A 18 -5.22 17.03 -1.77
CA ARG A 18 -4.34 16.84 -0.62
C ARG A 18 -3.64 15.49 -0.72
N ARG A 19 -2.55 15.34 0.03
CA ARG A 19 -1.84 14.06 0.17
C ARG A 19 -2.86 12.95 0.48
N PRO A 20 -2.74 11.79 -0.17
CA PRO A 20 -3.71 10.72 0.03
C PRO A 20 -3.64 10.20 1.47
N GLN A 21 -4.78 9.81 2.02
CA GLN A 21 -4.87 9.40 3.43
C GLN A 21 -3.97 8.19 3.75
N TRP A 22 -3.77 7.30 2.79
CA TRP A 22 -2.86 6.16 2.94
C TRP A 22 -1.42 6.60 3.19
N MET A 23 -0.96 7.69 2.55
CA MET A 23 0.42 8.19 2.71
C MET A 23 0.62 8.70 4.13
N GLN A 24 -0.37 9.44 4.65
CA GLN A 24 -0.34 9.94 6.00
C GLN A 24 -0.38 8.80 7.03
N ARG A 25 -1.25 7.80 6.84
CA ARG A 25 -1.28 6.61 7.71
C ARG A 25 0.04 5.84 7.73
N CYS A 26 0.68 5.67 6.57
CA CYS A 26 2.00 5.04 6.50
C CYS A 26 3.04 5.85 7.28
N GLN A 27 3.11 7.17 7.06
CA GLN A 27 4.11 8.07 7.65
C GLN A 27 3.93 8.25 9.16
N ASP A 28 2.69 8.40 9.61
CA ASP A 28 2.39 8.81 10.98
C ASP A 28 2.13 7.60 11.90
N VAL A 29 1.68 6.46 11.35
CA VAL A 29 1.22 5.32 12.14
C VAL A 29 2.04 4.05 11.85
N HIS A 30 1.99 3.54 10.62
CA HIS A 30 2.49 2.19 10.34
C HIS A 30 4.02 2.08 10.40
N PHE A 31 4.76 2.94 9.68
CA PHE A 31 6.22 2.89 9.69
C PHE A 31 6.81 3.25 11.06
N PRO A 32 6.37 4.30 11.77
CA PRO A 32 6.88 4.59 13.11
C PRO A 32 6.67 3.44 14.09
N MET A 33 5.47 2.85 14.11
CA MET A 33 5.19 1.72 14.99
C MET A 33 6.03 0.50 14.60
N LEU A 34 6.14 0.19 13.31
CA LEU A 34 6.98 -0.91 12.82
C LEU A 34 8.44 -0.73 13.25
N GLN A 35 9.00 0.48 13.14
CA GLN A 35 10.37 0.76 13.57
C GLN A 35 10.55 0.57 15.07
N ARG A 36 9.57 0.98 15.88
CA ARG A 36 9.59 0.77 17.33
C ARG A 36 9.50 -0.71 17.67
N LEU A 37 8.59 -1.46 17.05
CA LEU A 37 8.38 -2.88 17.36
C LEU A 37 9.43 -3.80 16.73
N LYS A 38 10.19 -3.34 15.73
CA LYS A 38 11.20 -4.13 15.01
C LYS A 38 12.12 -4.99 15.89
N PRO A 39 12.62 -4.52 17.06
CA PRO A 39 13.43 -5.35 17.97
C PRO A 39 12.64 -6.49 18.63
N CYS A 40 11.34 -6.32 18.82
CA CYS A 40 10.43 -7.27 19.48
C CYS A 40 9.90 -8.34 18.50
N LEU A 41 9.72 -7.98 17.23
CA LEU A 41 9.09 -8.85 16.21
C LEU A 41 9.73 -10.23 16.04
N PRO A 42 11.06 -10.43 16.15
CA PRO A 42 11.64 -11.77 16.13
C PRO A 42 11.11 -12.71 17.22
N LEU A 43 10.68 -12.19 18.38
CA LEU A 43 10.08 -13.01 19.45
C LEU A 43 8.70 -13.54 19.05
N TYR A 44 7.99 -12.86 18.16
CA TYR A 44 6.70 -13.34 17.65
C TYR A 44 6.84 -14.66 16.88
N ASN A 45 7.95 -14.87 16.17
CA ASN A 45 8.25 -16.16 15.54
C ASN A 45 8.41 -17.29 16.58
N VAL A 46 8.89 -16.98 17.78
CA VAL A 46 8.98 -17.96 18.89
C VAL A 46 7.58 -18.33 19.37
N VAL A 47 6.65 -17.38 19.43
CA VAL A 47 5.24 -17.63 19.71
C VAL A 47 4.67 -18.60 18.67
N LEU A 48 4.85 -18.30 17.38
CA LEU A 48 4.33 -19.13 16.29
C LEU A 48 4.89 -20.56 16.33
N ASN A 49 6.18 -20.73 16.62
CA ASN A 49 6.82 -22.05 16.76
C ASN A 49 6.41 -22.81 18.04
N ALA A 50 5.83 -22.13 19.02
CA ALA A 50 5.35 -22.75 20.25
C ALA A 50 3.90 -23.25 20.13
N VAL A 51 3.14 -22.75 19.14
CA VAL A 51 1.78 -23.21 18.85
C VAL A 51 1.85 -24.56 18.14
N ASP A 52 1.20 -25.59 18.69
CA ASP A 52 1.08 -26.89 18.01
C ASP A 52 0.06 -26.80 16.87
N GLU A 53 0.36 -27.39 15.70
CA GLU A 53 -0.55 -27.40 14.53
C GLU A 53 -1.93 -27.99 14.85
N LYS A 54 -2.00 -28.88 15.85
CA LYS A 54 -3.24 -29.54 16.30
C LYS A 54 -4.15 -28.63 17.14
N ASP A 55 -3.63 -27.49 17.59
CA ASP A 55 -4.34 -26.52 18.44
C ASP A 55 -4.97 -25.36 17.63
N PHE A 56 -4.72 -25.31 16.31
CA PHE A 56 -5.44 -24.41 15.41
C PHE A 56 -6.88 -24.90 15.17
N LYS A 57 -7.83 -24.45 16.00
CA LYS A 57 -9.25 -24.52 15.67
C LYS A 57 -9.68 -23.26 14.92
N THR A 58 -10.67 -23.43 14.03
CA THR A 58 -11.13 -22.49 13.00
C THR A 58 -11.48 -21.09 13.51
N HIS A 59 -11.67 -20.89 14.83
CA HIS A 59 -11.77 -19.59 15.48
C HIS A 59 -11.08 -19.61 16.85
N GLY A 60 -10.00 -18.82 17.00
CA GLY A 60 -9.47 -18.35 18.29
C GLY A 60 -8.63 -19.37 19.07
N PHE A 61 -7.30 -19.27 18.88
CA PHE A 61 -6.19 -19.72 19.72
C PHE A 61 -6.53 -20.65 20.90
N VAL A 62 -6.21 -21.94 20.79
CA VAL A 62 -5.87 -22.76 21.97
C VAL A 62 -4.36 -22.61 22.15
N VAL A 63 -3.94 -21.91 23.19
CA VAL A 63 -2.54 -21.63 23.46
C VAL A 63 -2.09 -22.61 24.54
N ASN A 64 -1.22 -23.56 24.20
CA ASN A 64 -0.55 -24.36 25.21
C ASN A 64 0.33 -23.45 26.12
N GLU A 65 0.65 -23.88 27.35
CA GLU A 65 1.38 -23.04 28.33
C GLU A 65 2.69 -22.44 27.78
N LYS A 66 3.34 -23.15 26.83
CA LYS A 66 4.57 -22.73 26.19
C LYS A 66 4.35 -21.52 25.26
N ALA A 67 3.29 -21.54 24.47
CA ALA A 67 2.92 -20.42 23.61
C ALA A 67 2.38 -19.23 24.42
N GLU A 68 1.70 -19.46 25.55
CA GLU A 68 1.25 -18.38 26.44
C GLU A 68 2.45 -17.65 27.06
N ALA A 69 3.45 -18.40 27.52
CA ALA A 69 4.68 -17.83 28.07
C ALA A 69 5.45 -17.02 27.02
N ALA A 70 5.60 -17.55 25.80
CA ALA A 70 6.26 -16.85 24.70
C ALA A 70 5.51 -15.58 24.30
N LEU A 71 4.18 -15.61 24.30
CA LEU A 71 3.34 -14.45 24.01
C LEU A 71 3.47 -13.37 25.10
N GLY A 72 3.55 -13.78 26.36
CA GLY A 72 3.83 -12.88 27.49
C GLY A 72 5.19 -12.19 27.36
N GLU A 73 6.23 -12.93 26.96
CA GLU A 73 7.57 -12.38 26.72
C GLU A 73 7.58 -11.39 25.56
N PHE A 74 6.89 -11.71 24.45
CA PHE A 74 6.73 -10.81 23.32
C PHE A 74 6.09 -9.49 23.74
N PHE A 75 4.96 -9.52 24.44
CA PHE A 75 4.27 -8.29 24.85
C PHE A 75 5.02 -7.51 25.93
N LEU A 76 5.80 -8.18 26.78
CA LEU A 76 6.69 -7.50 27.72
C LEU A 76 7.81 -6.75 26.98
N CYS A 77 8.37 -7.36 25.93
CA CYS A 77 9.35 -6.71 25.06
C CYS A 77 8.74 -5.49 24.34
N CYS A 78 7.51 -5.62 23.85
CA CYS A 78 6.74 -4.50 23.28
C CYS A 78 6.55 -3.40 24.32
N ALA A 79 6.22 -3.74 25.56
CA ALA A 79 6.01 -2.77 26.63
C ALA A 79 7.27 -1.97 26.99
N LEU A 80 8.43 -2.62 27.02
CA LEU A 80 9.73 -1.96 27.18
C LEU A 80 9.98 -0.89 26.12
N THR A 81 9.51 -1.13 24.89
CA THR A 81 9.70 -0.22 23.76
C THR A 81 8.62 0.86 23.67
N LEU A 82 7.38 0.50 23.99
CA LEU A 82 6.22 1.37 23.81
C LEU A 82 5.96 2.27 25.01
N ARG A 83 6.17 1.75 26.22
CA ARG A 83 5.85 2.41 27.49
C ARG A 83 6.99 2.26 28.52
N PRO A 84 8.22 2.69 28.20
CA PRO A 84 9.39 2.48 29.06
C PRO A 84 9.20 3.05 30.47
N LYS A 85 8.52 4.19 30.62
CA LYS A 85 8.24 4.82 31.92
C LYS A 85 7.33 3.98 32.82
N GLU A 86 6.35 3.27 32.24
CA GLU A 86 5.45 2.39 33.01
C GLU A 86 6.19 1.14 33.47
N ILE A 87 7.12 0.62 32.66
CA ILE A 87 7.99 -0.50 33.04
C ILE A 87 8.98 -0.07 34.13
N GLU A 88 9.62 1.09 34.00
CA GLU A 88 10.50 1.64 35.04
C GLU A 88 9.77 1.83 36.38
N ALA A 89 8.50 2.26 36.33
CA ALA A 89 7.68 2.42 37.54
C ALA A 89 7.27 1.08 38.17
N ALA A 90 7.05 0.04 37.36
CA ALA A 90 6.75 -1.30 37.85
C ALA A 90 7.95 -1.97 38.52
N GLY A 91 9.18 -1.64 38.11
CA GLY A 91 10.41 -2.21 38.69
C GLY A 91 10.42 -3.74 38.61
N ASP A 92 10.63 -4.40 39.74
CA ASP A 92 10.67 -5.87 39.85
C ASP A 92 9.30 -6.50 40.22
N ASP A 93 8.21 -5.71 40.20
CA ASP A 93 6.86 -6.22 40.47
C ASP A 93 6.30 -6.96 39.25
N ASN A 94 6.43 -8.28 39.27
CA ASN A 94 5.95 -9.17 38.20
C ASN A 94 4.46 -8.98 37.88
N GLU A 95 3.59 -8.73 38.86
CA GLU A 95 2.16 -8.51 38.57
C GLU A 95 1.95 -7.19 37.82
N GLN A 96 2.66 -6.14 38.20
CA GLN A 96 2.58 -4.86 37.50
C GLN A 96 3.16 -4.96 36.09
N LEU A 97 4.30 -5.63 35.91
CA LEU A 97 4.89 -5.87 34.59
C LEU A 97 3.91 -6.61 33.66
N LEU A 98 3.24 -7.64 34.16
CA LEU A 98 2.22 -8.36 33.38
C LEU A 98 0.99 -7.49 33.06
N ARG A 99 0.57 -6.60 33.97
CA ARG A 99 -0.52 -5.64 33.69
C ARG A 99 -0.13 -4.62 32.62
N VAL A 100 1.10 -4.09 32.66
CA VAL A 100 1.57 -3.16 31.61
C VAL A 100 1.68 -3.90 30.27
N SER A 101 2.26 -5.10 30.26
CA SER A 101 2.35 -5.95 29.06
C SER A 101 0.98 -6.21 28.42
N ARG A 102 -0.03 -6.60 29.21
CA ARG A 102 -1.40 -6.82 28.72
C ARG A 102 -2.01 -5.54 28.13
N ARG A 103 -1.86 -4.40 28.80
CA ARG A 103 -2.38 -3.13 28.27
C ARG A 103 -1.72 -2.75 26.96
N VAL A 104 -0.41 -2.98 26.83
CA VAL A 104 0.32 -2.73 25.58
C VAL A 104 -0.18 -3.63 24.45
N ALA A 105 -0.49 -4.90 24.76
CA ALA A 105 -1.12 -5.80 23.80
C ALA A 105 -2.47 -5.25 23.31
N GLU A 106 -3.39 -4.97 24.23
CA GLU A 106 -4.78 -4.59 23.95
C GLU A 106 -4.94 -3.18 23.39
N GLU A 107 -4.15 -2.21 23.86
CA GLU A 107 -4.30 -0.79 23.52
C GLU A 107 -3.42 -0.37 22.33
N ASP A 108 -2.25 -1.00 22.13
CA ASP A 108 -1.25 -0.55 21.16
C ASP A 108 -0.97 -1.57 20.05
N VAL A 109 -0.58 -2.80 20.42
CA VAL A 109 0.01 -3.76 19.48
C VAL A 109 -1.04 -4.49 18.64
N GLU A 110 -2.03 -5.13 19.27
CA GLU A 110 -3.07 -5.86 18.54
C GLU A 110 -3.94 -4.96 17.65
N PRO A 111 -4.40 -3.77 18.10
CA PRO A 111 -5.11 -2.85 17.23
C PRO A 111 -4.28 -2.42 16.03
N TRP A 112 -2.98 -2.18 16.23
CA TRP A 112 -2.06 -1.84 15.14
C TRP A 112 -1.87 -3.00 14.17
N ILE A 113 -1.68 -4.24 14.64
CA ILE A 113 -1.57 -5.45 13.80
C ILE A 113 -2.83 -5.58 12.92
N ALA A 114 -4.02 -5.48 13.53
CA ALA A 114 -5.27 -5.59 12.79
C ALA A 114 -5.44 -4.47 11.75
N ASP A 115 -5.08 -3.23 12.10
CA ASP A 115 -5.16 -2.10 11.18
C ASP A 115 -4.17 -2.20 10.01
N VAL A 116 -2.91 -2.57 10.28
CA VAL A 116 -1.90 -2.71 9.23
C VAL A 116 -2.19 -3.90 8.32
N GLN A 117 -2.70 -5.02 8.85
CA GLN A 117 -3.15 -6.16 8.05
C GLN A 117 -4.28 -5.76 7.10
N ARG A 118 -5.30 -5.05 7.60
CA ARG A 118 -6.39 -4.52 6.76
C ARG A 118 -5.85 -3.58 5.69
N PHE A 119 -4.98 -2.65 6.07
CA PHE A 119 -4.39 -1.68 5.17
C PHE A 119 -3.61 -2.31 4.00
N VAL A 120 -2.81 -3.36 4.26
CA VAL A 120 -2.03 -4.05 3.21
C VAL A 120 -2.84 -5.09 2.43
N SER A 121 -4.01 -5.51 2.95
CA SER A 121 -4.93 -6.44 2.26
C SER A 121 -5.84 -5.72 1.27
N GLU A 122 -6.06 -4.41 1.45
CA GLU A 122 -6.74 -3.55 0.49
C GLU A 122 -5.84 -3.31 -0.73
N ASP A 123 -5.92 -4.19 -1.72
CA ASP A 123 -5.28 -3.99 -3.01
C ASP A 123 -5.90 -2.78 -3.72
N ALA A 124 -5.08 -1.75 -3.95
CA ALA A 124 -5.50 -0.59 -4.71
C ALA A 124 -5.81 -1.02 -6.16
N ARG A 125 -7.04 -0.76 -6.60
CA ARG A 125 -7.49 -1.07 -7.96
C ARG A 125 -6.51 -0.47 -8.97
N GLY A 126 -5.97 -1.31 -9.85
CA GLY A 126 -5.01 -0.87 -10.89
C GLY A 126 -3.54 -0.84 -10.46
N ALA A 127 -3.20 -1.15 -9.20
CA ALA A 127 -1.82 -1.19 -8.69
C ALA A 127 -0.88 -2.08 -9.52
N SER A 128 -1.29 -3.33 -9.81
CA SER A 128 -0.49 -4.25 -10.61
C SER A 128 -0.27 -3.74 -12.05
N ARG A 129 -1.30 -3.13 -12.66
CA ARG A 129 -1.19 -2.55 -14.00
C ARG A 129 -0.26 -1.34 -14.01
N LEU A 130 -0.36 -0.48 -12.99
CA LEU A 130 0.55 0.66 -12.81
C LEU A 130 2.00 0.20 -12.65
N ALA A 131 2.24 -0.86 -11.89
CA ALA A 131 3.58 -1.43 -11.75
C ALA A 131 4.15 -1.91 -13.09
N THR A 132 3.37 -2.64 -13.90
CA THR A 132 3.77 -3.05 -15.25
C THR A 132 4.09 -1.84 -16.15
N VAL A 133 3.28 -0.78 -16.08
CA VAL A 133 3.53 0.46 -16.84
C VAL A 133 4.83 1.13 -16.41
N ILE A 134 5.10 1.21 -15.10
CA ILE A 134 6.33 1.82 -14.58
C ILE A 134 7.55 1.03 -15.06
N GLU A 135 7.55 -0.29 -14.93
CA GLU A 135 8.66 -1.16 -15.38
C GLU A 135 8.94 -1.03 -16.89
N GLU A 136 7.88 -0.98 -17.71
CA GLU A 136 7.98 -0.79 -19.15
C GLU A 136 8.57 0.58 -19.51
N LEU A 137 8.14 1.64 -18.83
CA LEU A 137 8.63 3.00 -19.07
C LEU A 137 10.07 3.19 -18.59
N GLU A 138 10.46 2.59 -17.47
CA GLU A 138 11.84 2.58 -17.00
C GLU A 138 12.76 1.88 -18.00
N ARG A 139 12.31 0.74 -18.56
CA ARG A 139 13.03 0.05 -19.62
C ARG A 139 13.23 0.96 -20.84
N ARG A 140 12.19 1.69 -21.27
CA ARG A 140 12.29 2.61 -22.41
C ARG A 140 13.18 3.83 -22.12
N LYS A 141 13.18 4.33 -20.89
CA LYS A 141 14.06 5.43 -20.46
C LYS A 141 15.54 5.06 -20.57
N ALA A 142 15.89 3.81 -20.25
CA ALA A 142 17.24 3.29 -20.44
C ALA A 142 17.71 3.31 -21.91
N HIS A 143 16.79 3.40 -22.88
CA HIS A 143 17.07 3.44 -24.32
C HIS A 143 17.10 4.87 -24.91
N GLY A 144 17.16 5.92 -24.08
CA GLY A 144 17.55 7.27 -24.53
C GLY A 144 16.44 8.21 -24.96
N ASN A 145 15.18 7.99 -24.53
CA ASN A 145 14.09 8.92 -24.84
C ASN A 145 14.21 10.27 -24.11
N PRO A 146 13.87 11.41 -24.75
CA PRO A 146 13.89 12.73 -24.13
C PRO A 146 12.97 12.80 -22.89
N LEU A 147 13.46 13.45 -21.82
CA LEU A 147 12.80 13.51 -20.51
C LEU A 147 11.37 14.08 -20.57
N ASP A 148 11.11 15.05 -21.45
CA ASP A 148 9.78 15.68 -21.59
C ASP A 148 8.76 14.80 -22.33
N THR A 149 9.19 14.05 -23.35
CA THR A 149 8.34 13.04 -24.00
C THR A 149 8.05 11.88 -23.05
N ALA A 150 9.06 11.46 -22.27
CA ALA A 150 8.92 10.41 -21.26
C ALA A 150 7.90 10.79 -20.18
N ASN A 151 7.85 12.05 -19.74
CA ASN A 151 6.87 12.53 -18.75
C ASN A 151 5.43 12.51 -19.27
N ARG A 152 5.21 12.93 -20.53
CA ARG A 152 3.86 12.93 -21.13
C ARG A 152 3.33 11.52 -21.35
N HIS A 153 4.17 10.63 -21.86
CA HIS A 153 3.84 9.21 -22.03
C HIS A 153 3.58 8.54 -20.67
N TYR A 154 4.36 8.87 -19.64
CA TYR A 154 4.15 8.34 -18.30
C TYR A 154 2.73 8.59 -17.80
N TRP A 155 2.26 9.84 -17.84
CA TRP A 155 0.93 10.18 -17.34
C TRP A 155 -0.18 9.51 -18.16
N HIS A 156 -0.02 9.48 -19.49
CA HIS A 156 -0.98 8.83 -20.37
C HIS A 156 -1.15 7.34 -20.07
N GLU A 157 -0.04 6.60 -20.06
CA GLU A 157 -0.03 5.15 -19.81
C GLU A 157 -0.51 4.84 -18.39
N SER A 158 -0.08 5.65 -17.42
CA SER A 158 -0.47 5.47 -16.01
C SER A 158 -1.98 5.64 -15.83
N PHE A 159 -2.57 6.70 -16.38
CA PHE A 159 -4.01 6.95 -16.28
C PHE A 159 -4.84 5.92 -17.04
N SER A 160 -4.40 5.53 -18.23
CA SER A 160 -5.06 4.49 -19.03
C SER A 160 -5.06 3.14 -18.31
N ALA A 161 -4.01 2.83 -17.54
CA ALA A 161 -3.92 1.59 -16.78
C ALA A 161 -4.80 1.59 -15.52
N VAL A 162 -4.81 2.68 -14.76
CA VAL A 162 -5.45 2.72 -13.43
C VAL A 162 -6.91 3.19 -13.45
N ALA A 163 -7.30 4.02 -14.41
CA ALA A 163 -8.64 4.58 -14.52
C ALA A 163 -9.07 4.72 -15.99
N PRO A 164 -9.17 3.61 -16.74
CA PRO A 164 -9.46 3.64 -18.17
C PRO A 164 -10.77 4.35 -18.49
N GLU A 165 -11.83 4.12 -17.69
CA GLU A 165 -13.15 4.71 -17.92
C GLU A 165 -13.16 6.23 -17.69
N SER A 166 -12.72 6.68 -16.51
CA SER A 166 -12.66 8.12 -16.19
C SER A 166 -11.68 8.87 -17.11
N PHE A 167 -10.56 8.23 -17.49
CA PHE A 167 -9.61 8.85 -18.41
C PHE A 167 -10.16 8.93 -19.84
N GLN A 168 -10.92 7.93 -20.30
CA GLN A 168 -11.58 7.97 -21.60
C GLN A 168 -12.61 9.09 -21.67
N ILE A 169 -13.41 9.31 -20.62
CA ILE A 169 -14.34 10.45 -20.54
C ILE A 169 -13.60 11.77 -20.71
N LEU A 170 -12.44 11.92 -20.04
CA LEU A 170 -11.62 13.12 -20.15
C LEU A 170 -11.13 13.33 -21.60
N VAL A 171 -10.69 12.26 -22.27
CA VAL A 171 -10.26 12.30 -23.69
C VAL A 171 -11.41 12.71 -24.61
N GLU A 172 -12.59 12.13 -24.42
CA GLU A 172 -13.79 12.45 -25.20
C GLU A 172 -14.24 13.91 -25.02
N CYS A 173 -14.19 14.42 -23.79
CA CYS A 173 -14.46 15.83 -23.50
C CYS A 173 -13.56 16.78 -24.30
N SER A 174 -12.27 16.46 -24.41
CA SER A 174 -11.32 17.27 -25.18
C SER A 174 -11.60 17.18 -26.68
N GLN A 175 -11.91 15.99 -27.20
CA GLN A 175 -12.21 15.77 -28.63
C GLN A 175 -13.46 16.53 -29.11
N GLN A 176 -14.55 16.52 -28.32
CA GLN A 176 -15.79 17.24 -28.66
C GLN A 176 -15.56 18.74 -28.90
N ARG A 177 -14.61 19.35 -28.17
CA ARG A 177 -14.22 20.75 -28.38
C ARG A 177 -13.46 20.94 -29.70
N HIS A 178 -12.58 20.01 -30.05
CA HIS A 178 -11.78 20.10 -31.26
C HIS A 178 -12.63 19.98 -32.54
N ASP A 179 -13.66 19.15 -32.52
CA ASP A 179 -14.61 19.04 -33.63
C ASP A 179 -15.45 20.32 -33.79
N THR A 180 -15.70 21.03 -32.69
CA THR A 180 -16.46 22.29 -32.69
C THR A 180 -15.60 23.53 -33.04
N GLN A 181 -14.27 23.45 -32.90
CA GLN A 181 -13.33 24.58 -33.07
C GLN A 181 -12.41 24.45 -34.29
N SER A 182 -12.75 23.63 -35.28
CA SER A 182 -11.99 23.52 -36.54
C SER A 182 -12.11 24.77 -37.42
N SER A 183 -11.42 25.84 -37.03
CA SER A 183 -10.90 26.85 -37.94
C SER A 183 -9.63 27.48 -37.35
N GLY A 184 -8.47 27.04 -37.84
CA GLY A 184 -7.24 27.83 -37.89
C GLY A 184 -6.56 28.15 -36.57
N VAL A 185 -5.77 27.22 -36.02
CA VAL A 185 -4.56 27.61 -35.27
C VAL A 185 -3.45 26.65 -35.63
N ASP A 186 -2.70 27.02 -36.66
CA ASP A 186 -1.34 26.54 -36.87
C ASP A 186 -0.49 27.09 -35.72
N GLY A 187 0.08 26.22 -34.89
CA GLY A 187 0.70 26.65 -33.65
C GLY A 187 1.32 25.50 -32.87
N SER A 188 2.52 25.11 -33.31
CA SER A 188 3.54 24.29 -32.65
C SER A 188 4.06 24.94 -31.34
N ASP A 189 3.17 25.42 -30.49
CA ASP A 189 3.52 25.97 -29.17
C ASP A 189 2.98 25.04 -28.09
N GLU A 190 3.87 24.25 -27.52
CA GLU A 190 3.59 23.30 -26.44
C GLU A 190 2.88 23.97 -25.25
N ALA A 191 3.21 25.23 -24.95
CA ALA A 191 2.57 25.98 -23.87
C ALA A 191 1.08 26.23 -24.15
N ARG A 192 0.74 26.58 -25.39
CA ARG A 192 -0.66 26.77 -25.82
C ARG A 192 -1.43 25.45 -25.87
N LEU A 193 -0.77 24.34 -26.18
CA LEU A 193 -1.39 23.02 -26.11
C LEU A 193 -1.71 22.64 -24.67
N LEU A 194 -0.76 22.84 -23.75
CA LEU A 194 -0.96 22.55 -22.34
C LEU A 194 -2.05 23.43 -21.70
N GLU A 195 -2.08 24.73 -22.03
CA GLU A 195 -3.12 25.65 -21.54
C GLU A 195 -4.51 25.22 -22.02
N ARG A 196 -4.63 24.83 -23.30
CA ARG A 196 -5.89 24.29 -23.85
C ARG A 196 -6.32 23.01 -23.14
N CYS A 197 -5.42 22.06 -22.95
CA CYS A 197 -5.70 20.83 -22.23
C CYS A 197 -6.06 21.09 -20.75
N THR A 198 -5.48 22.10 -20.12
CA THR A 198 -5.82 22.49 -18.73
C THR A 198 -7.25 23.00 -18.64
N GLU A 199 -7.70 23.75 -19.65
CA GLU A 199 -9.10 24.18 -19.74
C GLU A 199 -10.05 23.02 -19.97
N ASP A 200 -9.68 22.04 -20.80
CA ASP A 200 -10.49 20.83 -21.01
C ASP A 200 -10.60 19.99 -19.71
N VAL A 201 -9.50 19.90 -18.95
CA VAL A 201 -9.47 19.26 -17.63
C VAL A 201 -10.42 19.94 -16.66
N ARG A 202 -10.48 21.28 -16.62
CA ARG A 202 -11.41 22.01 -15.75
C ARG A 202 -12.87 21.78 -16.10
N ARG A 203 -13.18 21.55 -17.38
CA ARG A 203 -14.55 21.28 -17.83
C ARG A 203 -15.02 19.89 -17.44
N CYS A 204 -14.11 18.93 -17.44
CA CYS A 204 -14.36 17.56 -17.01
C CYS A 204 -13.60 17.25 -15.71
N GLU A 205 -13.71 18.18 -14.75
CA GLU A 205 -12.98 18.14 -13.48
C GLU A 205 -13.26 16.87 -12.68
N GLU A 206 -14.52 16.43 -12.65
CA GLU A 206 -14.89 15.19 -11.95
C GLU A 206 -14.13 13.98 -12.51
N ALA A 207 -14.11 13.81 -13.84
CA ALA A 207 -13.38 12.73 -14.48
C ALA A 207 -11.87 12.86 -14.24
N ALA A 208 -11.31 14.06 -14.32
CA ALA A 208 -9.90 14.32 -14.04
C ALA A 208 -9.51 13.98 -12.58
N MET A 209 -10.37 14.34 -11.62
CA MET A 209 -10.17 14.05 -10.20
C MET A 209 -10.30 12.56 -9.91
N GLN A 210 -11.25 11.85 -10.53
CA GLN A 210 -11.36 10.39 -10.43
C GLN A 210 -10.13 9.70 -11.02
N THR A 211 -9.67 10.12 -12.21
CA THR A 211 -8.48 9.57 -12.85
C THR A 211 -7.23 9.76 -11.99
N TYR A 212 -6.99 10.98 -11.52
CA TYR A 212 -5.82 11.27 -10.68
C TYR A 212 -5.91 10.61 -9.31
N GLY A 213 -7.09 10.54 -8.70
CA GLY A 213 -7.33 9.85 -7.44
C GLY A 213 -7.04 8.35 -7.52
N ALA A 214 -7.49 7.68 -8.58
CA ALA A 214 -7.19 6.28 -8.82
C ALA A 214 -5.69 6.03 -9.01
N TRP A 215 -5.00 6.93 -9.72
CA TRP A 215 -3.54 6.89 -9.84
C TRP A 215 -2.85 7.06 -8.49
N LEU A 216 -3.29 8.02 -7.65
CA LEU A 216 -2.74 8.22 -6.31
C LEU A 216 -2.89 6.99 -5.43
N GLU A 217 -4.04 6.33 -5.43
CA GLU A 217 -4.27 5.09 -4.69
C GLU A 217 -3.36 3.96 -5.19
N ALA A 218 -3.29 3.77 -6.51
CA ALA A 218 -2.44 2.75 -7.12
C ALA A 218 -0.94 3.01 -6.87
N SER A 219 -0.53 4.28 -6.82
CA SER A 219 0.88 4.67 -6.58
C SER A 219 1.39 4.31 -5.17
N GLY A 220 0.50 4.07 -4.21
CA GLY A 220 0.85 3.62 -2.87
C GLY A 220 1.20 2.13 -2.77
N ALA A 221 0.97 1.36 -3.82
CA ALA A 221 1.17 -0.10 -3.82
C ALA A 221 2.59 -0.57 -3.46
N PRO A 222 3.69 0.08 -3.90
CA PRO A 222 5.04 -0.30 -3.48
C PRO A 222 5.23 -0.20 -1.96
N LEU A 223 4.73 0.87 -1.34
CA LEU A 223 4.83 1.05 0.11
C LEU A 223 3.97 0.04 0.87
N LYS A 224 2.76 -0.26 0.36
CA LYS A 224 1.92 -1.33 0.90
C LYS A 224 2.60 -2.69 0.78
N ARG A 225 3.33 -2.94 -0.31
CA ARG A 225 4.13 -4.15 -0.53
C ARG A 225 5.28 -4.23 0.48
N ASP A 226 6.04 -3.16 0.69
CA ASP A 226 7.13 -3.15 1.69
C ASP A 226 6.60 -3.47 3.10
N LEU A 227 5.46 -2.89 3.48
CA LEU A 227 4.79 -3.22 4.74
C LEU A 227 4.34 -4.68 4.78
N ARG A 228 3.75 -5.19 3.69
CA ARG A 228 3.31 -6.59 3.57
C ARG A 228 4.48 -7.56 3.72
N ASP A 229 5.59 -7.28 3.04
CA ASP A 229 6.79 -8.11 3.07
C ASP A 229 7.43 -8.09 4.47
N ALA A 230 7.44 -6.93 5.15
CA ALA A 230 7.87 -6.83 6.54
C ALA A 230 6.95 -7.63 7.48
N LEU A 231 5.63 -7.56 7.34
CA LEU A 231 4.71 -8.33 8.18
C LEU A 231 4.85 -9.84 7.95
N ARG A 232 5.01 -10.27 6.70
CA ARG A 232 5.28 -11.67 6.34
C ARG A 232 6.56 -12.20 6.96
N GLN A 233 7.63 -11.41 6.93
CA GLN A 233 8.93 -11.78 7.52
C GLN A 233 8.82 -12.19 9.00
N TYR A 234 7.88 -11.59 9.74
CA TYR A 234 7.67 -11.85 11.16
C TYR A 234 6.42 -12.69 11.45
N GLY A 235 5.82 -13.31 10.43
CA GLY A 235 4.62 -14.16 10.59
C GLY A 235 3.37 -13.41 11.05
N LEU A 236 3.35 -12.08 10.94
CA LEU A 236 2.20 -11.23 11.26
C LEU A 236 1.18 -11.17 10.12
N LEU A 237 1.46 -11.77 8.97
CA LEU A 237 0.54 -11.86 7.85
C LEU A 237 0.63 -13.27 7.27
N VAL A 238 -0.36 -14.12 7.56
CA VAL A 238 -0.50 -15.42 6.91
C VAL A 238 -1.34 -15.23 5.66
N THR A 239 -0.72 -15.28 4.48
CA THR A 239 -1.50 -15.29 3.24
C THR A 239 -2.04 -16.70 2.98
N LYS A 240 -3.28 -16.81 2.50
CA LYS A 240 -3.92 -18.10 2.15
C LYS A 240 -3.07 -19.01 1.27
N GLU A 241 -2.13 -18.47 0.52
CA GLU A 241 -1.17 -19.20 -0.31
C GLU A 241 -0.20 -20.09 0.50
N GLU A 242 0.02 -19.79 1.79
CA GLU A 242 0.87 -20.59 2.70
C GLU A 242 0.09 -21.65 3.49
N MET A 243 -1.24 -21.74 3.30
CA MET A 243 -2.11 -22.72 3.96
C MET A 243 -2.56 -23.86 3.04
N VAL A 244 -1.93 -24.03 1.87
CA VAL A 244 -2.11 -25.25 1.08
C VAL A 244 -1.06 -26.24 1.56
N PRO A 245 -1.43 -27.27 2.35
CA PRO A 245 -0.51 -28.37 2.59
C PRO A 245 -0.13 -28.98 1.24
N ASP A 246 1.16 -29.21 1.01
CA ASP A 246 1.64 -30.06 -0.07
C ASP A 246 1.00 -31.45 0.11
N ASP A 247 -0.10 -31.69 -0.59
CA ASP A 247 -0.77 -33.00 -0.67
C ASP A 247 -0.01 -33.99 -1.58
N ASP A 248 1.29 -33.77 -1.78
CA ASP A 248 2.18 -34.60 -2.60
C ASP A 248 3.22 -35.32 -1.72
N ASP A 249 2.75 -36.15 -0.80
CA ASP A 249 3.56 -37.26 -0.27
C ASP A 249 2.69 -38.48 0.06
N VAL A 250 2.01 -39.00 -0.97
CA VAL A 250 1.46 -40.36 -0.93
C VAL A 250 2.54 -41.32 -1.47
N PRO A 251 3.20 -42.12 -0.62
CA PRO A 251 4.09 -43.16 -1.10
C PRO A 251 3.23 -44.26 -1.75
N THR A 252 3.24 -44.33 -3.08
CA THR A 252 2.72 -45.48 -3.82
C THR A 252 3.51 -46.73 -3.40
N LYS A 253 2.94 -47.52 -2.50
CA LYS A 253 3.36 -48.89 -2.25
C LYS A 253 3.21 -49.68 -3.52
N GLY A 254 4.28 -50.38 -3.89
CA GLY A 254 4.35 -51.26 -5.04
C GLY A 254 3.29 -52.35 -5.04
N SER A 255 2.96 -52.79 -6.24
CA SER A 255 2.41 -54.10 -6.58
C SER A 255 3.27 -54.69 -7.68
#